data_AF-X1ARV5-F1
#
_entry.id   AF-X1ARV5-F1
#
_cell.length_a   1.000
_cell.length_b   1.000
_cell.length_c   1.000
_cell.angle_alpha   90.00
_cell.angle_beta   90.00
_cell.angle_gamma   90.00
#
_symmetry.space_group_name_H-M   'P 1'
#
loop_
_entity.id
_entity.type
_entity.pdbx_description
1 polymer ?
#
loop_
_entity_poly.entity_id
_entity_poly.type
_entity_poly.pdbx_seq_one_letter_code
_entity_poly.pdbx_strand_id
1 'polypeptide(L)'
;GRVIGSAGPTTSGRMDAYAPRLMAEGLKGMIGKGSRSSAVKEAMVKYKAVYLGAIGGAGAIISRSIKKAEVVAYEELGAEALRRLEVENFPVTLVNDIYGGDLYEEGKARYQVKTS
;
A
#
# COMPACT_ATOMS: atom_id res chain seq x y z
N GLY A 1 -8.78 16.71 -19.59
CA GLY A 1 -8.72 17.04 -18.16
C GLY A 1 -7.93 15.98 -17.42
N ARG A 2 -7.39 16.26 -16.22
CA ARG A 2 -6.76 15.20 -15.39
C ARG A 2 -7.85 14.27 -14.85
N VAL A 3 -7.61 12.96 -14.92
CA VAL A 3 -8.55 11.90 -14.50
C VAL A 3 -8.87 11.99 -12.99
N ILE A 4 -7.87 12.36 -12.19
CA ILE A 4 -7.99 12.58 -10.75
C ILE A 4 -6.99 13.65 -10.30
N GLY A 5 -7.22 14.25 -9.14
CA GLY A 5 -6.27 15.15 -8.47
C GLY A 5 -5.00 14.43 -7.99
N SER A 6 -4.34 14.97 -6.96
CA SER A 6 -3.20 14.27 -6.34
C SER A 6 -3.67 12.96 -5.68
N ALA A 7 -3.01 11.84 -5.99
CA ALA A 7 -3.36 10.51 -5.49
C ALA A 7 -2.21 9.92 -4.66
N GLY A 8 -1.82 10.63 -3.60
CA GLY A 8 -0.74 10.18 -2.71
C GLY A 8 -1.15 9.00 -1.82
N PRO A 9 -0.21 8.10 -1.47
CA PRO A 9 -0.49 7.00 -0.56
C PRO A 9 -0.76 7.51 0.85
N THR A 10 -1.62 6.81 1.56
CA THR A 10 -1.92 7.07 2.96
C THR A 10 -1.14 6.15 3.89
N THR A 11 -1.03 6.52 5.18
CA THR A 11 -0.30 5.71 6.17
C THR A 11 -1.03 4.39 6.39
N SER A 12 -0.39 3.29 6.00
CA SER A 12 -0.99 1.96 5.96
C SER A 12 -1.37 1.45 7.36
N GLY A 13 -0.58 1.77 8.38
CA GLY A 13 -0.80 1.33 9.76
C GLY A 13 -2.22 1.52 10.31
N ARG A 14 -2.96 2.54 9.82
CA ARG A 14 -4.36 2.78 10.22
C ARG A 14 -5.33 1.67 9.77
N MET A 15 -4.93 0.86 8.79
CA MET A 15 -5.70 -0.25 8.24
C MET A 15 -5.26 -1.62 8.77
N ASP A 16 -4.28 -1.68 9.68
CA ASP A 16 -3.70 -2.95 10.15
C ASP A 16 -4.72 -3.85 10.86
N ALA A 17 -5.66 -3.26 11.61
CA ALA A 17 -6.72 -3.99 12.31
C ALA A 17 -7.65 -4.75 11.35
N TYR A 18 -7.83 -4.26 10.12
CA TYR A 18 -8.76 -4.83 9.14
C TYR A 18 -8.09 -5.77 8.14
N ALA A 19 -6.79 -5.55 7.88
CA ALA A 19 -6.08 -6.23 6.81
C ALA A 19 -6.05 -7.77 6.93
N PRO A 20 -5.84 -8.39 8.11
CA PRO A 20 -5.88 -9.85 8.24
C PRO A 20 -7.22 -10.47 7.82
N ARG A 21 -8.33 -9.82 8.17
CA ARG A 21 -9.67 -10.27 7.78
C ARG A 21 -9.88 -10.14 6.27
N LEU A 22 -9.50 -9.00 5.69
CA LEU A 22 -9.61 -8.78 4.24
C LEU A 22 -8.77 -9.79 3.44
N MET A 23 -7.57 -10.14 3.92
CA MET A 23 -6.72 -11.15 3.30
C MET A 23 -7.32 -12.55 3.35
N ALA A 24 -7.98 -12.90 4.46
CA ALA A 24 -8.73 -14.15 4.57
C ALA A 24 -9.88 -14.23 3.55
N GLU A 25 -10.50 -13.10 3.23
CA GLU A 25 -11.59 -12.97 2.25
C GLU A 25 -11.09 -12.79 0.80
N GLY A 26 -9.77 -12.82 0.57
CA GLY A 26 -9.19 -12.85 -0.78
C GLY A 26 -8.37 -11.63 -1.18
N LEU A 27 -8.17 -10.64 -0.32
CA LEU A 27 -7.24 -9.53 -0.60
C LEU A 27 -5.81 -10.07 -0.79
N LYS A 28 -5.19 -9.81 -1.96
CA LYS A 28 -3.84 -10.31 -2.29
C LYS A 28 -2.75 -9.24 -2.35
N GLY A 29 -3.12 -7.97 -2.41
CA GLY A 29 -2.16 -6.88 -2.56
C GLY A 29 -2.64 -5.63 -1.85
N MET A 30 -1.71 -4.92 -1.23
CA MET A 30 -1.95 -3.63 -0.59
C MET A 30 -0.91 -2.63 -1.05
N ILE A 31 -1.32 -1.39 -1.30
CA ILE A 31 -0.43 -0.28 -1.66
C ILE A 31 -0.58 0.82 -0.62
N GLY A 32 0.52 1.37 -0.10
CA GLY A 32 0.46 2.50 0.83
C GLY A 32 1.85 2.99 1.24
N LYS A 33 1.94 3.68 2.39
CA LYS A 33 3.22 4.12 2.97
C LYS A 33 3.37 3.74 4.44
N GLY A 34 4.61 3.56 4.86
CA GLY A 34 4.97 3.20 6.23
C GLY A 34 4.96 1.68 6.46
N SER A 35 5.51 1.28 7.61
CA SER A 35 5.62 -0.11 8.04
C SER A 35 4.26 -0.70 8.43
N ARG A 36 4.19 -2.03 8.42
CA ARG A 36 3.03 -2.83 8.85
C ARG A 36 3.34 -3.54 10.16
N SER A 37 2.33 -3.79 10.98
CA SER A 37 2.45 -4.59 12.21
C SER A 37 2.78 -6.06 11.92
N SER A 38 3.34 -6.75 12.91
CA SER A 38 3.66 -8.18 12.85
C SER A 38 2.45 -9.03 12.46
N ALA A 39 1.29 -8.77 13.06
CA ALA A 39 0.04 -9.48 12.76
C ALA A 39 -0.33 -9.42 11.27
N VAL A 40 -0.09 -8.28 10.61
CA VAL A 40 -0.32 -8.13 9.18
C VAL A 40 0.73 -8.88 8.36
N LYS A 41 2.00 -8.86 8.77
CA LYS A 41 3.08 -9.61 8.10
C LYS A 41 2.84 -11.12 8.17
N GLU A 42 2.46 -11.63 9.33
CA GLU A 42 2.08 -13.04 9.50
C GLU A 42 0.87 -13.41 8.62
N ALA A 43 -0.15 -12.54 8.58
CA ALA A 43 -1.30 -12.73 7.71
C ALA A 43 -0.91 -12.73 6.21
N MET A 44 0.04 -11.89 5.79
CA MET A 44 0.56 -11.87 4.41
C MET A 44 1.20 -13.20 4.02
N VAL A 45 2.03 -13.78 4.90
CA VAL A 45 2.64 -15.11 4.68
C VAL A 45 1.58 -16.21 4.63
N LYS A 46 0.60 -16.17 5.53
CA LYS A 46 -0.49 -17.15 5.63
C LYS A 46 -1.41 -17.13 4.40
N TYR A 47 -1.86 -15.96 3.99
CA TYR A 47 -2.87 -15.81 2.92
C TYR A 47 -2.25 -15.51 1.54
N LYS A 48 -0.92 -15.48 1.45
CA LYS A 48 -0.15 -15.19 0.22
C LYS A 48 -0.53 -13.85 -0.39
N ALA A 49 -0.34 -12.80 0.42
CA ALA A 49 -0.55 -11.41 0.01
C ALA A 49 0.76 -10.60 0.11
N VAL A 50 0.85 -9.54 -0.67
CA VAL A 50 2.03 -8.66 -0.71
C VAL A 50 1.70 -7.23 -0.29
N TYR A 51 2.70 -6.52 0.22
CA TYR A 51 2.61 -5.08 0.47
C TYR A 51 3.61 -4.31 -0.39
N LEU A 52 3.07 -3.32 -1.08
CA LEU A 52 3.76 -2.47 -2.03
C LEU A 52 3.86 -1.06 -1.44
N GLY A 53 5.07 -0.61 -1.17
CA GLY A 53 5.35 0.75 -0.73
C GLY A 53 5.30 1.71 -1.92
N ALA A 54 4.42 2.70 -1.85
CA ALA A 54 4.42 3.83 -2.76
C ALA A 54 5.22 4.99 -2.16
N ILE A 55 5.93 5.74 -3.00
CA ILE A 55 6.81 6.83 -2.55
C ILE A 55 5.96 7.98 -1.98
N GLY A 56 6.16 8.30 -0.70
CA GLY A 56 5.51 9.43 -0.05
C GLY A 56 5.93 10.77 -0.68
N GLY A 57 4.98 11.68 -0.91
CA GLY A 57 5.25 12.96 -1.58
C GLY A 57 5.21 12.90 -3.11
N ALA A 58 5.16 11.71 -3.71
CA ALA A 58 5.07 11.51 -5.16
C ALA A 58 3.62 11.54 -5.70
N GLY A 59 2.68 12.19 -5.02
CA GLY A 59 1.25 12.15 -5.36
C GLY A 59 0.93 12.68 -6.77
N ALA A 60 1.73 13.62 -7.27
CA ALA A 60 1.63 14.15 -8.64
C ALA A 60 2.22 13.20 -9.71
N ILE A 61 3.16 12.33 -9.33
CA ILE A 61 3.73 11.31 -10.22
C ILE A 61 2.74 10.15 -10.30
N ILE A 62 2.26 9.71 -9.13
CA ILE A 62 1.28 8.62 -9.03
C ILE A 62 0.00 8.95 -9.79
N SER A 63 -0.49 10.20 -9.71
CA SER A 63 -1.70 10.59 -10.44
C SER A 63 -1.54 10.56 -11.96
N ARG A 64 -0.32 10.69 -12.50
CA ARG A 64 -0.04 10.54 -13.93
C ARG A 64 -0.12 9.09 -14.41
N SER A 65 0.11 8.14 -13.52
CA SER A 65 -0.02 6.71 -13.80
C SER A 65 -1.49 6.25 -13.84
N ILE A 66 -2.45 7.06 -13.37
CA ILE A 66 -3.88 6.71 -13.34
C ILE A 66 -4.55 7.11 -14.65
N LYS A 67 -5.11 6.12 -15.36
CA LYS A 67 -5.77 6.27 -16.66
C LYS A 67 -7.28 6.40 -16.55
N LYS A 68 -7.88 5.75 -15.55
CA LYS A 68 -9.31 5.84 -15.25
C LYS A 68 -9.53 5.79 -13.74
N ALA A 69 -10.53 6.52 -13.25
CA ALA A 69 -10.98 6.48 -11.87
C ALA A 69 -12.52 6.50 -11.84
N GLU A 70 -13.11 5.49 -11.21
CA GLU A 70 -14.57 5.31 -11.14
C GLU A 70 -14.98 5.03 -9.69
N VAL A 71 -16.00 5.73 -9.18
CA VAL A 71 -16.56 5.46 -7.85
C VAL A 71 -17.43 4.20 -7.94
N VAL A 72 -17.15 3.24 -7.07
CA VAL A 72 -17.85 1.94 -7.03
C VAL A 72 -18.83 1.88 -5.87
N ALA A 73 -18.52 2.55 -4.76
CA ALA A 73 -19.38 2.61 -3.59
C ALA A 73 -19.07 3.83 -2.72
N TYR A 74 -20.06 4.23 -1.92
CA TYR A 74 -19.97 5.28 -0.89
C TYR A 74 -19.56 6.65 -1.45
N GLU A 75 -20.26 7.11 -2.49
CA GLU A 75 -19.99 8.40 -3.15
C GLU A 75 -20.06 9.58 -2.18
N GLU A 76 -20.93 9.49 -1.18
CA GLU A 76 -21.10 10.48 -0.11
C GLU A 76 -19.84 10.70 0.73
N LEU A 77 -18.91 9.73 0.76
CA LEU A 77 -17.64 9.84 1.49
C LEU A 77 -16.59 10.66 0.73
N GLY A 78 -16.91 11.17 -0.47
CA GLY A 78 -16.04 12.06 -1.22
C GLY A 78 -14.66 11.43 -1.45
N ALA A 79 -13.59 12.05 -0.95
CA ALA A 79 -12.22 11.55 -1.12
C ALA A 79 -11.98 10.13 -0.55
N GLU A 80 -12.81 9.67 0.39
CA GLU A 80 -12.71 8.33 1.00
C GLU A 80 -13.59 7.27 0.31
N ALA A 81 -14.38 7.66 -0.70
CA ALA A 81 -15.20 6.73 -1.49
C ALA A 81 -14.36 5.60 -2.11
N LEU A 82 -14.97 4.41 -2.23
CA LEU A 82 -14.32 3.26 -2.85
C LEU A 82 -14.23 3.49 -4.36
N ARG A 83 -13.00 3.44 -4.89
CA ARG A 83 -12.72 3.71 -6.30
C ARG A 83 -12.07 2.53 -6.99
N ARG A 84 -12.51 2.25 -8.21
CA ARG A 84 -11.79 1.41 -9.17
C ARG A 84 -10.87 2.30 -9.99
N LEU A 85 -9.58 2.00 -9.94
CA LEU A 85 -8.55 2.72 -10.70
C LEU A 85 -7.99 1.80 -11.77
N GLU A 86 -7.81 2.33 -12.98
CA GLU A 86 -6.99 1.71 -14.01
C GLU A 86 -5.66 2.46 -14.05
N VAL A 87 -4.55 1.73 -13.93
CA VAL A 87 -3.21 2.32 -13.81
C VAL A 87 -2.24 1.70 -14.81
N GLU A 88 -1.28 2.48 -15.25
CA GLU A 88 -0.19 2.07 -16.15
C GLU A 88 1.13 2.61 -15.60
N ASN A 89 2.18 1.78 -15.56
CA ASN A 89 3.50 2.15 -15.03
C ASN A 89 3.41 2.78 -13.63
N PHE A 90 2.67 2.12 -12.72
CA PHE A 90 2.45 2.61 -11.36
C PHE A 90 3.71 2.35 -10.50
N PRO A 91 4.39 3.40 -10.00
CA PRO A 91 5.69 3.24 -9.33
C PRO A 91 5.51 2.77 -7.88
N VAL A 92 5.85 1.51 -7.63
CA VAL A 92 5.82 0.89 -6.29
C VAL A 92 7.03 -0.02 -6.08
N THR A 93 7.37 -0.22 -4.81
CA THR A 93 8.41 -1.14 -4.37
C THR A 93 7.79 -2.25 -3.55
N LEU A 94 8.19 -3.50 -3.79
CA LEU A 94 7.82 -4.61 -2.91
C LEU A 94 8.50 -4.45 -1.56
N VAL A 95 7.69 -4.24 -0.51
CA VAL A 95 8.18 -4.03 0.86
C VAL A 95 8.04 -5.29 1.68
N ASN A 96 6.88 -5.95 1.64
CA ASN A 96 6.68 -7.25 2.28
C ASN A 96 6.24 -8.28 1.25
N ASP A 97 6.96 -9.40 1.21
CA ASP A 97 6.68 -10.52 0.32
C ASP A 97 5.87 -11.64 1.02
N ILE A 98 5.60 -12.71 0.28
CA ILE A 98 4.81 -13.87 0.75
C ILE A 98 5.62 -14.89 1.56
N TYR A 99 6.93 -14.65 1.74
CA TYR A 99 7.88 -15.51 2.43
C TYR A 99 8.30 -14.96 3.79
N GLY A 100 7.88 -13.73 4.11
CA GLY A 100 8.18 -13.05 5.37
C GLY A 100 9.26 -11.98 5.26
N GLY A 101 9.71 -11.66 4.05
CA GLY A 101 10.66 -10.57 3.79
C GLY A 101 10.09 -9.21 4.20
N ASP A 102 10.96 -8.33 4.68
CA ASP A 102 10.62 -6.96 5.04
C ASP A 102 11.77 -6.01 4.69
N LEU A 103 11.58 -5.27 3.60
CA LEU A 103 12.59 -4.34 3.10
C LEU A 103 12.90 -3.20 4.10
N TYR A 104 11.96 -2.81 4.96
CA TYR A 104 12.21 -1.79 5.98
C TYR A 104 13.08 -2.31 7.12
N GLU A 105 12.88 -3.56 7.53
CA GLU A 105 13.72 -4.19 8.55
C GLU A 105 15.12 -4.48 8.01
N GLU A 106 15.20 -5.06 6.80
CA GLU A 106 16.47 -5.31 6.12
C GLU A 106 17.27 -4.02 5.87
N GLY A 107 16.59 -2.96 5.43
CA GLY A 107 17.19 -1.65 5.24
C GLY A 107 17.73 -1.07 6.53
N LYS A 108 16.96 -1.12 7.63
CA LYS A 108 17.44 -0.66 8.94
C LYS A 108 18.66 -1.46 9.40
N ALA A 109 18.59 -2.79 9.33
CA ALA A 109 19.69 -3.65 9.76
C ALA A 109 21.01 -3.36 9.00
N ARG A 110 20.92 -3.03 7.70
CA ARG A 110 22.08 -2.76 6.85
C ARG A 110 22.75 -1.42 7.14
N TYR A 111 21.98 -0.40 7.48
CA TYR A 111 22.47 0.99 7.56
C TYR A 111 22.46 1.57 8.98
N GLN A 112 21.99 0.81 9.98
CA GLN A 112 22.04 1.25 11.37
C GLN A 112 23.49 1.28 11.85
N VAL A 113 23.99 2.49 12.10
CA VAL A 113 25.27 2.71 12.79
C VAL A 113 25.08 2.27 14.25
N LYS A 114 25.76 1.20 14.66
CA LYS A 114 25.79 0.79 16.06
C LYS A 114 26.66 1.78 16.82
N THR A 115 26.04 2.69 17.58
CA THR A 115 26.77 3.49 18.56
C THR A 115 27.25 2.54 19.67
N SER A 116 28.56 2.47 19.86
CA SER A 116 29.22 1.71 20.94
C SER A 116 29.07 2.41 22.28
#